data_AF-A0A931RLJ6-F1
#
_entry.id   AF-A0A931RLJ6-F1
#
_cell.length_a   1.000
_cell.length_b   1.000
_cell.length_c   1.000
_cell.angle_alpha   90.00
_cell.angle_beta   90.00
_cell.angle_gamma   90.00
#
_symmetry.space_group_name_H-M   'P 1'
#
loop_
_entity.id
_entity.type
_entity.pdbx_description
1 polymer ?
#
loop_
_entity_poly.entity_id
_entity_poly.type
_entity_poly.pdbx_seq_one_letter_code
_entity_poly.pdbx_strand_id
1 'polypeptide(L)'
;MNYITATELRTKASQIIRDLKLGSSMSLIHRSKVIGIIKPVYEPKPFDANAFKKAIKDLNLPKTTYTQREKIYRARLMKKYGKDISGR
;
A
#
# COMPACT_ATOMS: atom_id res chain seq x y z
N MET A 1 -3.53 11.02 19.72
CA MET A 1 -2.47 12.00 19.39
C MET A 1 -1.14 11.27 19.44
N ASN A 2 -0.43 11.20 18.30
CA ASN A 2 0.90 10.59 18.28
C ASN A 2 1.95 11.64 18.67
N TYR A 3 2.78 11.30 19.65
CA TYR A 3 3.87 12.14 20.12
C TYR A 3 5.20 11.57 19.65
N ILE A 4 6.12 12.46 19.29
CA ILE A 4 7.46 12.06 18.90
C ILE A 4 8.49 12.96 19.57
N THR A 5 9.58 12.37 20.05
CA THR A 5 10.68 13.12 20.63
C THR A 5 11.71 13.55 19.58
N ALA A 6 12.53 14.55 19.89
CA ALA A 6 13.62 14.99 19.01
C ALA A 6 14.60 13.86 18.64
N THR A 7 14.83 12.90 19.53
CA THR A 7 15.66 11.72 19.27
C THR A 7 14.99 10.77 18.28
N GLU A 8 13.69 10.57 18.41
CA GLU A 8 12.90 9.69 17.54
C GLU A 8 12.73 10.24 16.13
N LEU A 9 12.77 11.57 15.95
CA LEU A 9 12.86 12.20 14.63
C LEU A 9 14.02 11.63 13.80
N ARG A 10 15.17 11.38 14.45
CA ARG A 10 16.36 10.82 13.80
C ARG A 10 16.26 9.32 13.62
N THR A 11 15.85 8.59 14.65
CA THR A 11 15.91 7.12 14.65
C THR A 11 14.73 6.46 13.93
N LYS A 12 13.57 7.11 13.91
CA LYS A 12 12.33 6.60 13.31
C LYS A 12 11.92 7.35 12.05
N ALA A 13 12.85 8.06 11.40
CA ALA A 13 12.60 8.85 10.18
C ALA A 13 11.77 8.10 9.13
N SER A 14 12.13 6.85 8.82
CA SER A 14 11.39 6.03 7.85
C SER A 14 9.94 5.75 8.25
N GLN A 15 9.69 5.50 9.54
CA GLN A 15 8.34 5.27 10.06
C GLN A 15 7.52 6.57 10.03
N ILE A 16 8.11 7.69 10.41
CA ILE A 16 7.48 9.02 10.35
C ILE A 16 7.05 9.35 8.92
N ILE A 17 7.92 9.11 7.94
CA ILE A 17 7.61 9.34 6.52
C ILE A 17 6.43 8.47 6.08
N ARG A 18 6.39 7.19 6.50
CA ARG A 18 5.29 6.29 6.21
C ARG A 18 3.98 6.79 6.82
N ASP A 19 4.01 7.21 8.07
CA ASP A 19 2.82 7.68 8.80
C ASP A 19 2.28 8.99 8.21
N LEU A 20 3.18 9.90 7.79
CA LEU A 20 2.82 11.12 7.07
C LEU A 20 2.20 10.82 5.70
N LYS A 21 2.72 9.85 4.94
CA LYS A 21 2.13 9.41 3.67
C LYS A 21 0.72 8.85 3.83
N LEU A 22 0.42 8.28 4.99
CA LEU A 22 -0.90 7.77 5.35
C LEU A 22 -1.85 8.87 5.88
N GLY A 23 -1.37 10.10 6.06
CA GLY A 23 -2.18 11.22 6.53
C GLY A 23 -2.10 11.50 8.03
N SER A 24 -1.26 10.77 8.76
CA SER A 24 -1.18 10.92 10.21
C SER A 24 -0.44 12.21 10.58
N SER A 25 -0.98 12.94 11.57
CA SER A 25 -0.32 14.09 12.20
C SER A 25 0.37 13.70 13.51
N MET A 26 1.55 14.25 13.77
CA MET A 26 2.34 13.96 14.97
C MET A 26 2.77 15.25 15.67
N SER A 27 2.79 15.24 17.00
CA SER A 27 3.26 16.36 17.83
C SER A 27 4.70 16.11 18.30
N LEU A 28 5.58 17.07 18.04
CA LEU A 28 6.98 17.03 18.45
C LEU A 28 7.11 17.51 19.90
N ILE A 29 7.62 16.63 20.77
CA ILE A 29 7.87 16.89 22.18
C ILE A 29 9.37 17.00 22.44
N HIS A 30 9.74 17.97 23.27
CA HIS A 30 11.06 18.04 23.88
C HIS A 30 10.93 18.57 25.31
N ARG A 31 11.58 17.90 26.28
CA ARG A 31 11.53 18.27 27.72
C ARG A 31 10.08 18.45 28.21
N SER A 32 9.21 17.49 27.86
CA SER A 32 7.79 17.48 28.22
C SER A 32 6.96 18.67 27.72
N LYS A 33 7.47 19.43 26.75
CA LYS A 33 6.74 20.51 26.08
C LYS A 33 6.55 20.16 24.61
N VAL A 34 5.36 20.44 24.08
CA VAL A 34 5.10 20.37 22.64
C VAL A 34 5.77 21.57 21.98
N ILE A 35 6.74 21.32 21.11
CA ILE A 35 7.47 22.35 20.35
C ILE A 35 6.81 22.61 19.01
N GLY A 36 6.20 21.58 18.39
CA GLY A 36 5.65 21.73 17.06
C GLY A 36 4.79 20.55 16.63
N ILE A 37 4.22 20.67 15.42
CA ILE A 37 3.37 19.66 14.82
C ILE A 37 3.91 19.36 13.43
N ILE A 38 4.07 18.06 13.13
CA ILE A 38 4.42 17.55 11.81
C ILE A 38 3.12 17.06 11.18
N LYS A 39 2.72 17.73 10.09
CA LYS A 39 1.52 17.39 9.33
C LYS A 39 1.88 17.17 7.85
N PRO A 40 1.20 16.25 7.16
CA PRO A 40 1.37 16.09 5.73
C PRO A 40 0.85 17.34 5.00
N VAL A 41 1.53 17.72 3.92
CA VAL A 41 1.13 18.85 3.07
C VAL A 41 -0.12 18.50 2.24
N TYR A 42 -0.26 17.23 1.89
CA TYR A 42 -1.36 16.71 1.11
C TYR A 42 -2.26 15.88 2.02
N GLU A 43 -3.57 16.12 1.94
CA GLU A 43 -4.52 15.18 2.51
C GLU A 43 -4.51 13.90 1.66
N PRO A 44 -4.30 12.71 2.27
CA PRO A 44 -4.40 11.47 1.52
C PRO A 44 -5.81 11.38 0.96
N LYS A 45 -5.92 11.11 -0.35
CA LYS A 45 -7.24 10.84 -0.93
C LYS A 45 -7.85 9.64 -0.20
N PRO A 46 -9.04 9.79 0.42
CA PRO A 46 -9.72 8.66 1.01
C PRO A 46 -10.00 7.62 -0.09
N PHE A 47 -10.01 6.34 0.29
CA PHE A 47 -10.39 5.28 -0.63
C PHE A 47 -11.85 5.45 -1.04
N ASP A 48 -12.08 5.79 -2.31
CA ASP A 48 -13.43 5.91 -2.87
C ASP A 48 -13.91 4.53 -3.35
N ALA A 49 -14.70 3.88 -2.50
CA ALA A 49 -15.30 2.59 -2.81
C ALA A 49 -16.22 2.62 -4.04
N ASN A 50 -16.84 3.77 -4.35
CA ASN A 50 -17.72 3.92 -5.50
C ASN A 50 -16.91 4.04 -6.80
N ALA A 51 -15.86 4.85 -6.80
CA ALA A 51 -14.91 4.91 -7.93
C ALA A 51 -14.27 3.55 -8.20
N PHE A 52 -13.88 2.81 -7.15
CA PHE A 52 -13.33 1.47 -7.28
C PHE A 52 -14.34 0.47 -7.86
N LYS A 53 -15.59 0.48 -7.37
CA LYS A 53 -16.67 -0.36 -7.94
C LYS A 53 -16.95 -0.02 -9.39
N LYS A 54 -16.92 1.25 -9.78
CA LYS A 54 -17.07 1.68 -11.17
C LYS A 54 -15.94 1.15 -12.04
N ALA A 55 -14.69 1.29 -11.60
CA ALA A 55 -13.53 0.73 -12.29
C ALA A 55 -13.64 -0.80 -12.48
N ILE A 56 -14.12 -1.54 -11.46
CA ILE A 56 -14.36 -3.00 -11.58
C ILE A 56 -15.42 -3.32 -12.62
N LYS A 57 -16.51 -2.54 -12.67
CA LYS A 57 -17.57 -2.72 -13.69
C LYS A 57 -17.01 -2.46 -15.10
N ASP A 58 -16.24 -1.39 -15.26
CA ASP A 58 -15.65 -0.99 -16.54
C ASP A 58 -14.62 -2.01 -17.04
N LEU A 59 -13.89 -2.66 -16.12
CA LEU A 59 -12.93 -3.71 -16.44
C LEU A 59 -13.57 -4.99 -17.02
N ASN A 60 -14.90 -5.14 -16.92
CA ASN A 60 -15.71 -6.23 -17.47
C ASN A 60 -15.03 -7.61 -17.38
N LEU A 61 -14.44 -7.90 -16.21
CA LEU A 61 -13.68 -9.12 -16.01
C LEU A 61 -14.62 -10.33 -16.04
N PRO A 62 -14.30 -11.40 -16.79
CA PRO A 62 -15.12 -12.60 -16.79
C PRO A 62 -15.14 -13.21 -15.38
N LYS A 63 -16.34 -13.55 -14.90
CA LYS A 63 -16.50 -14.29 -13.64
C LYS A 63 -15.90 -15.68 -13.84
N THR A 64 -14.70 -15.88 -13.31
CA THR A 64 -13.99 -17.15 -13.41
C THR A 64 -14.21 -17.98 -12.16
N THR A 65 -14.57 -19.25 -12.32
CA THR A 65 -14.57 -20.22 -11.22
C THR A 65 -13.15 -20.52 -10.77
N TYR A 66 -13.00 -21.04 -9.56
CA TYR A 66 -11.69 -21.40 -9.00
C TYR A 66 -10.89 -22.33 -9.93
N THR A 67 -11.54 -23.36 -10.48
CA THR A 67 -10.94 -24.31 -11.42
C THR A 67 -10.43 -23.65 -12.71
N GLN A 68 -11.17 -22.67 -13.23
CA GLN A 68 -10.77 -21.91 -14.41
C GLN A 68 -9.55 -21.03 -14.11
N ARG A 69 -9.53 -20.37 -12.94
CA ARG A 69 -8.37 -19.58 -12.49
C ARG A 69 -7.12 -20.43 -12.37
N GLU A 70 -7.23 -21.62 -11.79
CA GLU A 70 -6.13 -22.55 -11.65
C GLU A 70 -5.60 -23.04 -13.03
N LYS A 71 -6.51 -23.38 -13.95
CA LYS A 71 -6.14 -23.78 -15.32
C LYS A 71 -5.39 -22.68 -16.06
N ILE A 72 -5.89 -21.44 -16.00
CA ILE A 72 -5.25 -20.26 -16.62
C ILE A 72 -3.88 -20.01 -15.98
N TYR A 73 -3.80 -20.11 -14.66
CA TYR A 73 -2.56 -19.91 -13.92
C TYR A 73 -1.49 -20.94 -14.30
N ARG A 74 -1.83 -22.23 -14.28
CA ARG A 74 -0.92 -23.33 -14.68
C ARG A 74 -0.48 -23.20 -16.14
N ALA A 75 -1.39 -22.88 -17.06
CA ALA A 75 -1.06 -22.67 -18.46
C ALA A 75 -0.06 -21.51 -18.65
N ARG A 76 -0.23 -20.42 -17.89
CA ARG A 76 0.66 -19.26 -17.93
C ARG A 76 2.03 -19.56 -17.33
N LEU A 77 2.09 -20.34 -16.26
CA LEU A 77 3.35 -20.82 -15.69
C LEU A 77 4.10 -21.72 -16.66
N MET A 78 3.44 -22.70 -17.29
CA MET A 78 4.05 -23.57 -18.29
C MET A 78 4.55 -22.79 -19.51
N LYS A 79 3.81 -21.79 -19.97
CA LYS A 79 4.25 -20.91 -21.06
C LYS A 79 5.50 -20.09 -20.70
N LYS A 80 5.60 -19.65 -19.43
CA LYS A 80 6.70 -18.79 -18.97
C LYS A 80 7.95 -19.56 -18.56
N TYR A 81 7.78 -20.75 -17.98
CA TYR A 81 8.85 -21.52 -17.34
C TYR A 81 9.03 -22.95 -17.89
N GLY A 82 8.04 -23.48 -18.62
CA GLY A 82 8.05 -24.87 -19.10
C GLY A 82 8.80 -25.08 -20.41
N LYS A 83 9.21 -24.01 -21.11
CA LYS A 83 9.87 -24.10 -22.43
C LYS A 83 11.22 -24.83 -22.37
N ASP A 84 11.91 -24.77 -21.23
CA ASP A 84 13.21 -25.42 -21.00
C ASP A 84 13.08 -26.79 -20.29
N ILE A 85 11.86 -27.22 -19.94
CA ILE A 85 11.61 -28.48 -19.22
C ILE A 85 11.25 -29.61 -20.18
N SER A 86 10.67 -29.30 -21.35
CA SER A 86 10.26 -30.29 -22.36
C SER A 86 11.31 -30.57 -23.45
N GLY A 87 12.57 -30.15 -23.23
CA GLY A 87 13.68 -30.27 -24.19
C GLY A 87 14.79 -31.19 -23.69
N ARG A 88 14.45 -32.41 -23.28
CA ARG A 88 15.37 -33.55 -23.10
C ARG A 88 14.70 -34.82 -23.58
#